data_AF-A0A8S1S071-F1
#
_entry.id   AF-A0A8S1S071-F1
#
_cell.length_a   1.000
_cell.length_b   1.000
_cell.length_c   1.000
_cell.angle_alpha   90.00
_cell.angle_beta   90.00
_cell.angle_gamma   90.00
#
_symmetry.space_group_name_H-M   'P 1'
#
loop_
_entity.id
_entity.type
_entity.pdbx_description
1 polymer ?
#
loop_
_entity_poly.entity_id
_entity_poly.type
_entity_poly.pdbx_seq_one_letter_code
_entity_poly.pdbx_strand_id
1 'polypeptide(L)'
;MDQSSRLQQGILIQLRNVATKQYLKGTIHFVTMKSFFRQKELEEYYLGTTQKEDDFYTYFIIQKYLPTNNNLELGDIVSIQNYGQVQYVNLNSKRQSEVTKQCYAYLGEEKHYFVIQSDNDIFTNNCQTIETSITNKYLRFTSIDNGYSLHSHPKAYKAQHVSQYNEVSGYKNCDENTLWEILPVKQNQIKGFIHKVQTYQLIQIYCGDIIIIRNLKTGWTLHSHTTCYKSTKLQEVSLFSYPRDNNDFWIITKSNLKDIDDGILKKNDEIILQHYQTNRFLQCSNFQSYSQSGLQVYGSDSKPMTGFLFEQFDNFPLRVNHPFVIKNSTNNLYLSCSNFQTESKIGTQQEAVFVQKINDQCLWVVEFRKQ
;
A
#
# COMPACT_ATOMS: atom_id res chain seq x y z
N MET A 1 14.39 30.26 -3.01
CA MET A 1 14.32 28.78 -3.09
C MET A 1 12.87 28.42 -3.09
N ASP A 2 12.34 28.13 -4.28
CA ASP A 2 10.94 27.79 -4.47
C ASP A 2 10.70 26.46 -3.75
N GLN A 3 9.92 26.46 -2.66
CA GLN A 3 9.46 25.20 -2.08
C GLN A 3 8.58 24.57 -3.14
N SER A 4 9.10 23.60 -3.88
CA SER A 4 8.26 22.76 -4.75
C SER A 4 7.12 22.26 -3.88
N SER A 5 5.91 22.75 -4.17
CA SER A 5 4.74 22.49 -3.35
C SER A 5 4.55 20.99 -3.27
N ARG A 6 4.64 20.42 -2.07
CA ARG A 6 4.41 18.99 -1.84
C ARG A 6 3.07 18.60 -2.46
N LEU A 7 3.03 17.45 -3.14
CA LEU A 7 1.77 16.91 -3.67
C LEU A 7 0.82 16.61 -2.51
N GLN A 8 -0.42 17.09 -2.60
CA GLN A 8 -1.44 16.91 -1.58
C GLN A 8 -2.59 16.04 -2.11
N GLN A 9 -3.21 15.25 -1.23
CA GLN A 9 -4.45 14.56 -1.56
C GLN A 9 -5.57 15.56 -1.84
N GLY A 10 -6.58 15.11 -2.59
CA GLY A 10 -7.78 15.91 -2.85
C GLY A 10 -7.60 17.00 -3.90
N ILE A 11 -6.41 17.20 -4.47
CA ILE A 11 -6.21 18.10 -5.61
C ILE A 11 -6.57 17.41 -6.93
N LEU A 12 -6.89 18.19 -7.96
CA LEU A 12 -7.01 17.66 -9.32
C LEU A 12 -5.61 17.39 -9.88
N ILE A 13 -5.44 16.18 -10.39
CA ILE A 13 -4.22 15.71 -11.03
C ILE A 13 -4.53 15.05 -12.37
N GLN A 14 -3.47 14.84 -13.13
CA GLN A 14 -3.42 13.88 -14.22
C GLN A 14 -2.36 12.83 -13.90
N LEU A 15 -2.60 11.61 -14.38
CA LEU A 15 -1.64 10.52 -14.29
C LEU A 15 -1.08 10.25 -15.67
N ARG A 16 0.20 10.57 -15.89
CA ARG A 16 0.87 10.31 -17.17
C ARG A 16 1.77 9.09 -17.04
N ASN A 17 1.56 8.11 -17.91
CA ASN A 17 2.43 6.93 -17.94
C ASN A 17 3.82 7.31 -18.47
N VAL A 18 4.87 6.79 -17.84
CA VAL A 18 6.25 7.15 -18.16
C VAL A 18 6.68 6.57 -19.51
N ALA A 19 6.33 5.32 -19.81
CA ALA A 19 6.74 4.65 -21.04
C ALA A 19 5.91 5.11 -22.26
N THR A 20 4.57 5.08 -22.15
CA THR A 20 3.70 5.41 -23.28
C THR A 20 3.51 6.91 -23.49
N LYS A 21 3.88 7.74 -22.51
CA LYS A 21 3.63 9.20 -22.46
C LYS A 21 2.15 9.58 -22.56
N GLN A 22 1.24 8.64 -22.31
CA GLN A 22 -0.19 8.87 -22.37
C GLN A 22 -0.79 9.15 -20.99
N TYR A 23 -1.86 9.93 -20.98
CA TYR A 23 -2.64 10.27 -19.80
C TYR A 23 -3.68 9.19 -19.52
N LEU A 24 -3.81 8.77 -18.27
CA LEU A 24 -4.91 7.93 -17.80
C LEU A 24 -6.24 8.62 -18.12
N LYS A 25 -7.24 7.86 -18.56
CA LYS A 25 -8.56 8.37 -18.94
C LYS A 25 -9.66 7.43 -18.49
N GLY A 26 -10.67 8.00 -17.85
CA GLY A 26 -11.89 7.32 -17.45
C GLY A 26 -13.07 7.68 -18.34
N THR A 27 -13.69 6.72 -19.01
CA THR A 27 -14.80 6.99 -19.95
C THR A 27 -15.99 6.07 -19.70
N ILE A 28 -17.19 6.55 -19.99
CA ILE A 28 -18.43 5.77 -19.98
C ILE A 28 -18.87 5.58 -21.42
N HIS A 29 -19.23 4.35 -21.76
CA HIS A 29 -19.93 4.06 -23.02
C HIS A 29 -21.18 3.24 -22.73
N PHE A 30 -22.28 3.62 -23.39
CA PHE A 30 -23.51 2.84 -23.39
C PHE A 30 -23.35 1.69 -24.38
N VAL A 31 -23.35 0.46 -23.87
CA VAL A 31 -23.26 -0.75 -24.69
C VAL A 31 -24.64 -1.40 -24.74
N THR A 32 -25.14 -1.56 -25.96
CA THR A 32 -26.39 -2.25 -26.21
C THR A 32 -26.16 -3.77 -26.26
N MET A 33 -26.52 -4.47 -25.20
CA MET A 33 -26.54 -5.94 -25.20
C MET A 33 -27.83 -6.45 -25.85
N LYS A 34 -27.70 -7.15 -26.99
CA LYS A 34 -28.80 -7.88 -27.61
C LYS A 34 -28.86 -9.31 -27.05
N SER A 35 -29.89 -9.59 -26.25
CA SER A 35 -30.28 -10.98 -25.92
C SER A 35 -31.41 -11.43 -26.85
N PHE A 36 -31.63 -12.75 -26.97
CA PHE A 36 -32.61 -13.36 -27.89
C PHE A 36 -34.04 -12.77 -27.82
N PHE A 37 -34.41 -12.09 -26.73
CA PHE A 37 -35.74 -11.44 -26.61
C PHE A 37 -35.72 -10.02 -26.02
N ARG A 38 -34.57 -9.47 -25.63
CA ARG A 38 -34.50 -8.13 -25.02
C ARG A 38 -33.20 -7.42 -25.37
N GLN A 39 -33.32 -6.15 -25.73
CA GLN A 39 -32.21 -5.21 -25.82
C GLN A 39 -32.07 -4.52 -24.46
N LYS A 40 -30.91 -4.63 -23.82
CA LYS A 40 -30.59 -3.90 -22.58
C LYS A 40 -29.38 -3.00 -22.84
N GLU A 41 -29.53 -1.71 -22.60
CA GLU A 41 -28.39 -0.81 -22.55
C GLU A 41 -27.73 -0.94 -21.19
N LEU A 42 -26.42 -1.15 -21.19
CA LEU A 42 -25.58 -1.21 -20.00
C LEU A 42 -24.53 -0.12 -20.09
N GLU A 43 -24.36 0.62 -19.01
CA GLU A 43 -23.22 1.51 -18.85
C GLU A 43 -21.99 0.67 -18.59
N GLU A 44 -21.00 0.76 -19.48
CA GLU A 44 -19.70 0.17 -19.28
C GLU A 44 -18.67 1.26 -19.05
N TYR A 45 -18.03 1.16 -17.89
CA TYR A 45 -17.04 2.09 -17.39
C TYR A 45 -15.64 1.58 -17.74
N TYR A 46 -14.97 2.28 -18.67
CA TYR A 46 -13.66 1.90 -19.17
C TYR A 46 -12.56 2.78 -18.59
N LEU A 47 -11.40 2.17 -18.37
CA LEU A 47 -10.17 2.84 -18.01
C LEU A 47 -9.14 2.61 -19.11
N GLY A 48 -8.70 3.67 -19.77
CA GLY A 48 -7.70 3.59 -20.82
C GLY A 48 -6.64 4.68 -20.68
N THR A 49 -5.82 4.83 -21.70
CA THR A 49 -4.91 5.97 -21.84
C THR A 49 -5.12 6.71 -23.16
N THR A 50 -4.78 8.00 -23.18
CA THR A 50 -4.89 8.87 -24.36
C THR A 50 -3.74 9.87 -24.43
N GLN A 51 -3.40 10.36 -25.63
CA GLN A 51 -2.43 11.44 -25.83
C GLN A 51 -3.00 12.84 -25.51
N LYS A 52 -4.32 12.98 -25.37
CA LYS A 52 -4.97 14.27 -25.13
C LYS A 52 -4.82 14.68 -23.66
N GLU A 53 -4.06 15.74 -23.40
CA GLU A 53 -3.84 16.30 -22.07
C GLU A 53 -5.09 17.00 -21.54
N ASP A 54 -5.68 17.94 -22.27
CA ASP A 54 -6.76 18.79 -21.74
C ASP A 54 -8.16 18.18 -21.91
N ASP A 55 -8.31 16.93 -21.47
CA ASP A 55 -9.58 16.22 -21.51
C ASP A 55 -10.09 16.03 -20.08
N PHE A 56 -11.30 16.52 -19.79
CA PHE A 56 -11.94 16.46 -18.47
C PHE A 56 -11.96 15.04 -17.88
N TYR A 57 -12.01 14.02 -18.73
CA TYR A 57 -11.99 12.61 -18.35
C TYR A 57 -10.59 12.07 -17.98
N THR A 58 -9.55 12.88 -18.11
CA THR A 58 -8.17 12.59 -17.66
C THR A 58 -7.86 13.19 -16.30
N TYR A 59 -8.82 13.91 -15.69
CA TYR A 59 -8.65 14.48 -14.37
C TYR A 59 -9.02 13.46 -13.29
N PHE A 60 -8.14 13.32 -12.30
CA PHE A 60 -8.32 12.42 -11.17
C PHE A 60 -8.10 13.15 -9.86
N ILE A 61 -8.58 12.53 -8.79
CA ILE A 61 -8.35 12.94 -7.40
C ILE A 61 -7.77 11.72 -6.68
N ILE A 62 -6.64 11.90 -6.02
CA ILE A 62 -6.07 10.90 -5.11
C ILE A 62 -6.53 11.22 -3.70
N GLN A 63 -7.11 10.25 -3.01
CA GLN A 63 -7.58 10.36 -1.63
C GLN A 63 -6.95 9.28 -0.77
N LYS A 64 -6.43 9.61 0.41
CA LYS A 64 -5.91 8.61 1.35
C LYS A 64 -7.05 7.81 1.99
N TYR A 65 -6.79 6.54 2.29
CA TYR A 65 -7.72 5.67 3.03
C TYR A 65 -7.94 6.16 4.47
N LEU A 66 -6.85 6.47 5.19
CA LEU A 66 -6.85 6.97 6.57
C LEU A 66 -5.86 8.14 6.70
N PRO A 67 -6.25 9.36 6.30
CA PRO A 67 -5.33 10.49 6.28
C PRO A 67 -4.95 10.96 7.69
N THR A 68 -3.64 11.09 7.93
CA THR A 68 -3.07 11.77 9.11
C THR A 68 -2.42 13.11 8.77
N ASN A 69 -2.34 13.44 7.47
CA ASN A 69 -1.90 14.71 6.91
C ASN A 69 -2.42 14.82 5.47
N ASN A 70 -2.23 15.98 4.82
CA ASN A 70 -2.62 16.16 3.41
C ASN A 70 -1.56 15.71 2.40
N ASN A 71 -0.29 15.62 2.78
CA ASN A 71 0.79 15.35 1.83
C ASN A 71 0.70 13.90 1.35
N LEU A 72 0.80 13.67 0.06
CA LEU A 72 0.99 12.32 -0.47
C LEU A 72 2.45 11.93 -0.32
N GLU A 73 2.70 10.71 0.15
CA GLU A 73 4.00 10.14 0.45
C GLU A 73 4.07 8.68 -0.01
N LEU A 74 5.28 8.15 -0.20
CA LEU A 74 5.50 6.75 -0.48
C LEU A 74 4.96 5.88 0.66
N GLY A 75 4.28 4.80 0.31
CA GLY A 75 3.63 3.89 1.24
C GLY A 75 2.25 4.35 1.73
N ASP A 76 1.76 5.52 1.31
CA ASP A 76 0.36 5.88 1.52
C ASP A 76 -0.56 4.90 0.78
N ILE A 77 -1.67 4.56 1.42
CA ILE A 77 -2.78 3.83 0.80
C ILE A 77 -3.79 4.85 0.29
N VAL A 78 -4.10 4.79 -1.01
CA VAL A 78 -4.93 5.76 -1.69
C VAL A 78 -5.97 5.11 -2.60
N SER A 79 -7.12 5.76 -2.73
CA SER A 79 -8.06 5.53 -3.83
C SER A 79 -7.85 6.59 -4.90
N ILE A 80 -8.03 6.22 -6.16
CA ILE A 80 -7.89 7.12 -7.31
C ILE A 80 -9.27 7.29 -7.96
N GLN A 81 -9.86 8.46 -7.81
CA GLN A 81 -11.19 8.77 -8.35
C GLN A 81 -11.05 9.55 -9.65
N ASN A 82 -11.74 9.12 -10.70
CA ASN A 82 -11.92 9.94 -11.89
C ASN A 82 -12.88 11.10 -11.57
N TYR A 83 -12.43 12.33 -11.79
CA TYR A 83 -13.21 13.51 -11.44
C TYR A 83 -14.49 13.62 -12.28
N GLY A 84 -14.41 13.33 -13.57
CA GLY A 84 -15.54 13.50 -14.46
C GLY A 84 -16.65 12.48 -14.31
N GLN A 85 -16.29 11.23 -14.01
CA GLN A 85 -17.26 10.13 -13.83
C GLN A 85 -17.63 9.89 -12.37
N VAL A 86 -16.88 10.44 -11.41
CA VAL A 86 -17.05 10.21 -9.96
C VAL A 86 -16.84 8.73 -9.56
N GLN A 87 -16.21 7.94 -10.43
CA GLN A 87 -15.90 6.52 -10.24
C GLN A 87 -14.43 6.31 -9.86
N TYR A 88 -14.10 5.17 -9.27
CA TYR A 88 -12.74 4.83 -8.84
C TYR A 88 -12.06 3.87 -9.79
N VAL A 89 -10.76 4.06 -9.99
CA VAL A 89 -9.88 3.10 -10.68
C VAL A 89 -9.89 1.80 -9.89
N ASN A 90 -10.19 0.68 -10.54
CA ASN A 90 -10.30 -0.66 -9.94
C ASN A 90 -9.46 -1.68 -10.71
N LEU A 91 -8.94 -2.70 -10.02
CA LEU A 91 -8.22 -3.83 -10.61
C LEU A 91 -8.84 -5.17 -10.18
N ASN A 92 -9.45 -5.89 -11.12
CA ASN A 92 -10.08 -7.19 -10.87
C ASN A 92 -9.22 -8.34 -11.40
N SER A 93 -8.54 -9.04 -10.48
CA SER A 93 -7.68 -10.19 -10.81
C SER A 93 -8.44 -11.43 -11.27
N LYS A 94 -9.75 -11.51 -11.03
CA LYS A 94 -10.61 -12.63 -11.47
C LYS A 94 -11.12 -12.46 -12.90
N ARG A 95 -11.01 -11.25 -13.46
CA ARG A 95 -11.37 -10.95 -14.86
C ARG A 95 -10.10 -10.63 -15.64
N GLN A 96 -10.01 -11.19 -16.85
CA GLN A 96 -8.89 -10.90 -17.74
C GLN A 96 -9.27 -9.83 -18.76
N SER A 97 -8.30 -8.98 -19.06
CA SER A 97 -8.35 -8.06 -20.20
C SER A 97 -8.60 -8.83 -21.52
N GLU A 98 -9.35 -8.23 -22.45
CA GLU A 98 -9.59 -8.81 -23.77
C GLU A 98 -8.37 -8.73 -24.72
N VAL A 99 -7.46 -7.78 -24.47
CA VAL A 99 -6.30 -7.50 -25.32
C VAL A 99 -5.06 -8.24 -24.83
N THR A 100 -4.67 -8.04 -23.56
CA THR A 100 -3.42 -8.56 -22.99
C THR A 100 -3.59 -9.81 -22.15
N LYS A 101 -4.83 -10.19 -21.81
CA LYS A 101 -5.15 -11.30 -20.90
C LYS A 101 -4.63 -11.12 -19.47
N GLN A 102 -4.22 -9.89 -19.12
CA GLN A 102 -3.79 -9.51 -17.78
C GLN A 102 -4.98 -9.16 -16.88
N CYS A 103 -4.73 -8.78 -15.62
CA CYS A 103 -5.75 -8.34 -14.68
C CYS A 103 -6.56 -7.17 -15.27
N TYR A 104 -7.89 -7.26 -15.22
CA TYR A 104 -8.77 -6.29 -15.84
C TYR A 104 -8.82 -4.99 -15.03
N ALA A 105 -8.47 -3.86 -15.65
CA ALA A 105 -8.62 -2.53 -15.08
C ALA A 105 -9.88 -1.85 -15.60
N TYR A 106 -10.59 -1.14 -14.72
CA TYR A 106 -11.85 -0.47 -15.04
C TYR A 106 -12.14 0.67 -14.06
N LEU A 107 -13.23 1.39 -14.31
CA LEU A 107 -13.79 2.35 -13.36
C LEU A 107 -15.01 1.72 -12.66
N GLY A 108 -15.10 1.84 -11.33
CA GLY A 108 -16.20 1.28 -10.54
C GLY A 108 -16.59 2.14 -9.35
N GLU A 109 -17.79 1.91 -8.83
CA GLU A 109 -18.40 2.75 -7.77
C GLU A 109 -17.70 2.57 -6.43
N GLU A 110 -17.25 1.35 -6.17
CA GLU A 110 -16.53 0.99 -4.96
C GLU A 110 -15.08 1.43 -5.02
N LYS A 111 -14.57 1.88 -3.87
CA LYS A 111 -13.18 2.27 -3.72
C LYS A 111 -12.28 1.05 -3.81
N HIS A 112 -11.41 1.04 -4.82
CA HIS A 112 -10.21 0.21 -4.82
C HIS A 112 -9.05 1.01 -4.24
N TYR A 113 -8.19 0.34 -3.48
CA TYR A 113 -7.07 1.00 -2.84
C TYR A 113 -5.72 0.50 -3.39
N PHE A 114 -4.80 1.45 -3.50
CA PHE A 114 -3.45 1.27 -4.01
C PHE A 114 -2.45 1.78 -3.00
N VAL A 115 -1.33 1.09 -2.85
CA VAL A 115 -0.15 1.65 -2.19
C VAL A 115 0.70 2.41 -3.20
N ILE A 116 1.15 3.62 -2.84
CA ILE A 116 2.08 4.40 -3.67
C ILE A 116 3.49 3.87 -3.47
N GLN A 117 4.13 3.39 -4.52
CA GLN A 117 5.49 2.85 -4.48
C GLN A 117 6.44 3.64 -5.38
N SER A 118 7.73 3.59 -5.06
CA SER A 118 8.81 4.17 -5.86
C SER A 118 9.35 3.16 -6.88
N ASP A 119 9.99 3.66 -7.93
CA ASP A 119 10.80 2.85 -8.85
C ASP A 119 12.16 2.45 -8.25
N ASN A 120 12.71 3.33 -7.42
CA ASN A 120 14.00 3.19 -6.74
C ASN A 120 13.84 2.75 -5.28
N ASP A 121 14.93 2.22 -4.71
CA ASP A 121 15.03 1.91 -3.28
C ASP A 121 14.71 3.15 -2.43
N ILE A 122 13.87 2.96 -1.40
CA ILE A 122 13.44 4.03 -0.48
C ILE A 122 14.59 4.45 0.46
N PHE A 123 15.55 3.56 0.66
CA PHE A 123 16.74 3.84 1.46
C PHE A 123 17.75 4.66 0.68
N THR A 124 18.16 5.78 1.29
CA THR A 124 19.25 6.63 0.80
C THR A 124 20.43 6.58 1.78
N ASN A 125 21.62 6.98 1.31
CA ASN A 125 22.83 7.12 2.14
C ASN A 125 23.17 5.88 2.98
N ASN A 126 23.34 4.72 2.36
CA ASN A 126 23.64 3.45 3.06
C ASN A 126 22.60 3.08 4.14
N CYS A 127 21.31 3.30 3.84
CA CYS A 127 20.19 3.01 4.76
C CYS A 127 20.20 3.87 6.04
N GLN A 128 20.64 5.12 5.97
CA GLN A 128 20.57 6.04 7.12
C GLN A 128 19.31 6.93 7.09
N THR A 129 18.77 7.19 5.91
CA THR A 129 17.62 8.08 5.70
C THR A 129 16.55 7.40 4.83
N ILE A 130 15.29 7.65 5.17
CA ILE A 130 14.11 7.15 4.45
C ILE A 130 13.51 8.34 3.69
N GLU A 131 13.49 8.29 2.36
CA GLU A 131 12.93 9.38 1.55
C GLU A 131 11.50 9.05 1.12
N THR A 132 10.50 9.52 1.84
CA THR A 132 9.08 9.26 1.52
C THR A 132 8.43 10.26 0.57
N SER A 133 9.11 11.37 0.23
CA SER A 133 8.58 12.35 -0.71
C SER A 133 8.36 11.71 -2.08
N ILE A 134 7.21 12.02 -2.71
CA ILE A 134 6.88 11.59 -4.08
C ILE A 134 7.09 12.70 -5.12
N THR A 135 7.53 13.88 -4.70
CA THR A 135 7.67 15.04 -5.59
C THR A 135 8.74 14.77 -6.63
N ASN A 136 8.42 14.98 -7.92
CA ASN A 136 9.30 14.72 -9.06
C ASN A 136 9.80 13.26 -9.16
N LYS A 137 9.01 12.30 -8.66
CA LYS A 137 9.33 10.87 -8.76
C LYS A 137 8.40 10.15 -9.73
N TYR A 138 8.88 9.05 -10.29
CA TYR A 138 8.06 8.07 -10.97
C TYR A 138 7.52 7.07 -9.95
N LEU A 139 6.22 6.82 -10.02
CA LEU A 139 5.49 6.10 -8.99
C LEU A 139 4.77 4.90 -9.57
N ARG A 140 4.55 3.88 -8.75
CA ARG A 140 3.61 2.79 -9.04
C ARG A 140 2.42 2.88 -8.11
N PHE A 141 1.26 2.54 -8.66
CA PHE A 141 0.04 2.34 -7.89
C PHE A 141 -0.25 0.84 -7.86
N THR A 142 0.09 0.21 -6.75
CA THR A 142 -0.02 -1.25 -6.58
C THR A 142 -1.23 -1.57 -5.75
N SER A 143 -2.15 -2.35 -6.30
CA SER A 143 -3.36 -2.79 -5.60
C SER A 143 -2.98 -3.56 -4.34
N ILE A 144 -3.53 -3.13 -3.21
CA ILE A 144 -3.24 -3.77 -1.92
C ILE A 144 -3.95 -5.12 -1.75
N ASP A 145 -4.95 -5.41 -2.57
CA ASP A 145 -5.71 -6.67 -2.48
C ASP A 145 -5.00 -7.83 -3.16
N ASN A 146 -4.32 -7.55 -4.28
CA ASN A 146 -3.81 -8.58 -5.19
C ASN A 146 -2.36 -8.33 -5.69
N GLY A 147 -1.74 -7.21 -5.32
CA GLY A 147 -0.36 -6.89 -5.67
C GLY A 147 -0.14 -6.52 -7.14
N TYR A 148 -1.20 -6.35 -7.95
CA TYR A 148 -1.05 -5.89 -9.34
C TYR A 148 -0.85 -4.38 -9.39
N SER A 149 0.12 -3.93 -10.18
CA SER A 149 0.36 -2.52 -10.46
C SER A 149 -0.48 -2.02 -11.64
N LEU A 150 -0.96 -0.78 -11.57
CA LEU A 150 -1.58 -0.12 -12.72
C LEU A 150 -0.59 -0.03 -13.89
N HIS A 151 -0.95 -0.55 -15.05
CA HIS A 151 -0.05 -0.73 -16.19
C HIS A 151 -0.69 -0.23 -17.48
N SER A 152 0.01 0.63 -18.23
CA SER A 152 -0.43 1.11 -19.54
C SER A 152 0.15 0.25 -20.66
N HIS A 153 -0.64 -0.10 -21.67
CA HIS A 153 -0.13 -0.80 -22.86
C HIS A 153 -0.04 0.15 -24.05
N PRO A 154 0.84 -0.11 -25.04
CA PRO A 154 0.80 0.58 -26.33
C PRO A 154 -0.32 0.07 -27.25
N LYS A 155 -1.07 -0.96 -26.82
CA LYS A 155 -2.15 -1.60 -27.59
C LYS A 155 -3.48 -0.98 -27.26
N ALA A 156 -4.29 -0.69 -28.27
CA ALA A 156 -5.65 -0.23 -28.11
C ALA A 156 -6.63 -1.34 -27.68
N TYR A 157 -7.77 -0.94 -27.10
CA TYR A 157 -8.91 -1.84 -26.91
C TYR A 157 -9.44 -2.39 -28.24
N LYS A 158 -10.02 -3.60 -28.20
CA LYS A 158 -10.61 -4.23 -29.40
C LYS A 158 -12.03 -3.77 -29.64
N ALA A 159 -12.77 -3.48 -28.56
CA ALA A 159 -14.13 -2.98 -28.67
C ALA A 159 -14.18 -1.65 -29.42
N GLN A 160 -15.01 -1.57 -30.46
CA GLN A 160 -15.02 -0.48 -31.43
C GLN A 160 -15.19 0.90 -30.78
N HIS A 161 -16.04 1.01 -29.74
CA HIS A 161 -16.35 2.27 -29.05
C HIS A 161 -15.21 2.84 -28.20
N VAL A 162 -14.20 2.02 -27.88
CA VAL A 162 -13.02 2.40 -27.07
C VAL A 162 -11.69 2.13 -27.79
N SER A 163 -11.74 1.74 -29.06
CA SER A 163 -10.56 1.39 -29.88
C SER A 163 -9.59 2.57 -30.11
N GLN A 164 -9.99 3.79 -29.80
CA GLN A 164 -9.14 4.99 -29.81
C GLN A 164 -8.28 5.15 -28.54
N TYR A 165 -8.51 4.32 -27.51
CA TYR A 165 -7.77 4.37 -26.25
C TYR A 165 -6.87 3.15 -26.09
N ASN A 166 -5.70 3.41 -25.54
CA ASN A 166 -4.77 2.35 -25.16
C ASN A 166 -5.24 1.64 -23.90
N GLU A 167 -5.05 0.33 -23.85
CA GLU A 167 -5.48 -0.51 -22.74
C GLU A 167 -4.70 -0.19 -21.47
N VAL A 168 -5.43 -0.17 -20.36
CA VAL A 168 -4.87 -0.24 -19.02
C VAL A 168 -5.24 -1.58 -18.39
N SER A 169 -4.30 -2.17 -17.66
CA SER A 169 -4.48 -3.44 -16.95
C SER A 169 -3.79 -3.39 -15.59
N GLY A 170 -3.99 -4.43 -14.79
CA GLY A 170 -3.11 -4.76 -13.68
C GLY A 170 -1.97 -5.66 -14.12
N TYR A 171 -0.73 -5.33 -13.77
CA TYR A 171 0.47 -6.11 -14.09
C TYR A 171 1.26 -6.52 -12.84
N LYS A 172 1.70 -7.78 -12.78
CA LYS A 172 2.38 -8.35 -11.59
C LYS A 172 3.89 -8.12 -11.56
N ASN A 173 4.54 -8.01 -12.72
CA ASN A 173 6.00 -8.08 -12.81
C ASN A 173 6.71 -6.73 -12.87
N CYS A 174 5.99 -5.62 -12.67
CA CYS A 174 6.50 -4.24 -12.57
C CYS A 174 7.61 -3.86 -13.57
N ASP A 175 7.26 -3.14 -14.63
CA ASP A 175 8.19 -2.59 -15.62
C ASP A 175 8.02 -1.06 -15.78
N GLU A 176 8.61 -0.44 -16.80
CA GLU A 176 8.44 1.00 -17.07
C GLU A 176 6.99 1.39 -17.39
N ASN A 177 6.17 0.46 -17.89
CA ASN A 177 4.76 0.69 -18.16
C ASN A 177 3.91 0.72 -16.89
N THR A 178 4.47 0.32 -15.74
CA THR A 178 3.85 0.51 -14.42
C THR A 178 4.19 1.85 -13.76
N LEU A 179 5.08 2.63 -14.37
CA LEU A 179 5.50 3.92 -13.82
C LEU A 179 4.60 5.05 -14.30
N TRP A 180 4.19 5.87 -13.35
CA TRP A 180 3.29 7.01 -13.53
C TRP A 180 3.89 8.26 -12.91
N GLU A 181 3.63 9.38 -13.57
CA GLU A 181 3.92 10.72 -13.08
C GLU A 181 2.59 11.36 -12.63
N ILE A 182 2.62 11.99 -11.46
CA ILE A 182 1.49 12.78 -10.95
C ILE A 182 1.71 14.24 -11.36
N LEU A 183 0.83 14.74 -12.21
CA LEU A 183 0.87 16.11 -12.72
C LEU A 183 -0.30 16.90 -12.12
N PRO A 184 -0.04 17.89 -11.24
CA PRO A 184 -1.10 18.80 -10.79
C PRO A 184 -1.73 19.53 -11.98
N VAL A 185 -3.06 19.58 -12.02
CA VAL A 185 -3.78 20.37 -13.03
C VAL A 185 -3.51 21.86 -12.78
N LYS A 186 -3.31 22.64 -13.85
CA LYS A 186 -2.98 24.07 -13.73
C LYS A 186 -4.19 24.86 -13.23
N GLN A 187 -3.98 25.86 -12.37
CA GLN A 187 -5.07 26.61 -11.72
C GLN A 187 -6.08 27.25 -12.71
N ASN A 188 -5.63 27.64 -13.89
CA ASN A 188 -6.50 28.18 -14.95
C ASN A 188 -7.46 27.15 -15.56
N GLN A 189 -7.21 25.86 -15.38
CA GLN A 189 -8.04 24.74 -15.86
C GLN A 189 -9.03 24.24 -14.79
N ILE A 190 -8.91 24.71 -13.54
CA ILE A 190 -9.65 24.22 -12.35
C ILE A 190 -10.96 25.01 -12.11
N LYS A 191 -11.58 25.60 -13.14
CA LYS A 191 -12.76 26.48 -12.96
C LYS A 191 -13.89 25.77 -12.18
N GLY A 192 -14.17 26.26 -10.96
CA GLY A 192 -15.25 25.75 -10.10
C GLY A 192 -14.87 24.57 -9.20
N PHE A 193 -13.66 24.03 -9.31
CA PHE A 193 -13.19 22.99 -8.39
C PHE A 193 -12.66 23.62 -7.09
N ILE A 194 -13.17 23.14 -5.97
CA ILE A 194 -12.79 23.62 -4.63
C ILE A 194 -12.02 22.50 -3.95
N HIS A 195 -10.70 22.70 -3.82
CA HIS A 195 -9.87 21.82 -3.00
C HIS A 195 -10.20 22.04 -1.52
N LYS A 196 -10.65 20.98 -0.85
CA LYS A 196 -10.87 20.99 0.60
C LYS A 196 -9.61 20.52 1.30
N VAL A 197 -8.81 21.47 1.79
CA VAL A 197 -7.70 21.17 2.70
C VAL A 197 -8.29 20.79 4.06
N GLN A 198 -7.88 19.65 4.61
CA GLN A 198 -8.28 19.22 5.95
C GLN A 198 -7.11 19.38 6.92
N THR A 199 -7.36 19.86 8.13
CA THR A 199 -6.34 19.88 9.19
C THR A 199 -6.37 18.57 9.95
N TYR A 200 -5.22 17.93 10.13
CA TYR A 200 -5.09 16.69 10.87
C TYR A 200 -4.18 16.87 12.08
N GLN A 201 -4.51 16.18 13.17
CA GLN A 201 -3.64 16.10 14.34
C GLN A 201 -2.71 14.90 14.18
N LEU A 202 -1.45 15.08 14.59
CA LEU A 202 -0.49 13.98 14.64
C LEU A 202 -0.91 12.98 15.72
N ILE A 203 -1.06 11.72 15.32
CA ILE A 203 -1.43 10.64 16.23
C ILE A 203 -0.15 9.97 16.73
N GLN A 204 0.24 10.31 17.95
CA GLN A 204 1.36 9.67 18.65
C GLN A 204 0.95 8.29 19.20
N ILE A 205 1.90 7.36 19.21
CA ILE A 205 1.76 6.01 19.76
C ILE A 205 2.42 5.95 21.13
N TYR A 206 1.74 5.32 22.08
CA TYR A 206 2.14 5.14 23.45
C TYR A 206 2.24 3.64 23.79
N CYS A 207 3.03 3.34 24.81
CA CYS A 207 3.10 2.02 25.41
C CYS A 207 1.71 1.61 25.94
N GLY A 208 1.28 0.40 25.58
CA GLY A 208 -0.03 -0.16 25.88
C GLY A 208 -1.06 0.03 24.78
N ASP A 209 -0.80 0.86 23.77
CA ASP A 209 -1.72 1.04 22.65
C ASP A 209 -1.94 -0.27 21.87
N ILE A 210 -3.15 -0.42 21.33
CA ILE A 210 -3.48 -1.47 20.37
C ILE A 210 -3.34 -0.87 18.97
N ILE A 211 -2.47 -1.45 18.15
CA ILE A 211 -2.06 -0.91 16.86
C ILE A 211 -2.18 -1.93 15.73
N ILE A 212 -2.28 -1.43 14.49
CA ILE A 212 -2.10 -2.23 13.27
C ILE A 212 -0.74 -1.84 12.67
N ILE A 213 0.13 -2.84 12.48
CA ILE A 213 1.46 -2.65 11.88
C ILE A 213 1.39 -3.07 10.42
N ARG A 214 1.71 -2.14 9.51
CA ARG A 214 1.63 -2.33 8.07
C ARG A 214 2.99 -2.21 7.42
N ASN A 215 3.28 -3.10 6.48
CA ASN A 215 4.43 -2.97 5.61
C ASN A 215 4.26 -1.76 4.68
N LEU A 216 5.23 -0.86 4.69
CA LEU A 216 5.17 0.40 3.96
C LEU A 216 5.07 0.15 2.46
N LYS A 217 5.82 -0.82 1.93
CA LYS A 217 5.91 -1.11 0.50
C LYS A 217 4.68 -1.84 -0.02
N THR A 218 4.28 -2.95 0.61
CA THR A 218 3.18 -3.80 0.07
C THR A 218 1.80 -3.30 0.48
N GLY A 219 1.71 -2.53 1.57
CA GLY A 219 0.43 -2.14 2.16
C GLY A 219 -0.23 -3.25 3.00
N TRP A 220 0.43 -4.39 3.19
CA TRP A 220 -0.12 -5.54 3.92
C TRP A 220 0.23 -5.47 5.40
N THR A 221 -0.61 -6.03 6.27
CA THR A 221 -0.48 -5.92 7.72
C THR A 221 0.10 -7.16 8.35
N LEU A 222 0.89 -6.98 9.40
CA LEU A 222 1.35 -8.07 10.24
C LEU A 222 0.14 -8.74 10.88
N HIS A 223 -0.03 -10.03 10.60
CA HIS A 223 -1.27 -10.76 10.86
C HIS A 223 -0.95 -12.07 11.57
N SER A 224 -1.62 -12.36 12.69
CA SER A 224 -1.42 -13.62 13.41
C SER A 224 -2.72 -14.39 13.59
N HIS A 225 -2.66 -15.69 13.32
CA HIS A 225 -3.83 -16.56 13.27
C HIS A 225 -3.48 -17.92 13.88
N THR A 226 -4.45 -18.79 14.10
CA THR A 226 -4.22 -20.09 14.78
C THR A 226 -3.51 -21.13 13.91
N THR A 227 -3.18 -20.79 12.66
CA THR A 227 -2.43 -21.69 11.76
C THR A 227 -0.99 -21.80 12.22
N CYS A 228 -0.40 -22.99 12.03
CA CYS A 228 0.97 -23.26 12.41
C CYS A 228 1.81 -23.70 11.22
N TYR A 229 3.11 -23.40 11.29
CA TYR A 229 4.10 -23.85 10.35
C TYR A 229 4.08 -25.38 10.28
N LYS A 230 4.00 -25.93 9.07
CA LYS A 230 3.96 -27.40 8.91
C LYS A 230 5.20 -28.08 9.48
N SER A 231 6.36 -27.41 9.32
CA SER A 231 7.68 -27.90 9.72
C SER A 231 7.94 -27.84 11.22
N THR A 232 7.54 -26.76 11.89
CA THR A 232 7.90 -26.50 13.30
C THR A 232 6.72 -26.57 14.26
N LYS A 233 5.49 -26.57 13.74
CA LYS A 233 4.23 -26.43 14.50
C LYS A 233 4.11 -25.13 15.31
N LEU A 234 5.03 -24.18 15.11
CA LEU A 234 4.94 -22.84 15.67
C LEU A 234 3.81 -22.05 14.99
N GLN A 235 3.15 -21.15 15.73
CA GLN A 235 2.07 -20.34 15.17
C GLN A 235 2.62 -19.37 14.11
N GLU A 236 2.03 -19.41 12.92
CA GLU A 236 2.40 -18.54 11.81
C GLU A 236 2.03 -17.09 12.12
N VAL A 237 2.96 -16.20 11.77
CA VAL A 237 2.69 -14.78 11.59
C VAL A 237 2.92 -14.50 10.12
N SER A 238 1.89 -14.00 9.46
CA SER A 238 1.89 -13.70 8.03
C SER A 238 1.72 -12.20 7.81
N LEU A 239 1.72 -11.80 6.55
CA LEU A 239 1.20 -10.52 6.10
C LEU A 239 -0.12 -10.75 5.39
N PHE A 240 -1.14 -9.99 5.76
CA PHE A 240 -2.48 -10.11 5.18
C PHE A 240 -2.86 -8.84 4.42
N SER A 241 -3.50 -9.03 3.26
CA SER A 241 -4.07 -7.93 2.49
C SER A 241 -5.38 -7.43 3.12
N TYR A 242 -6.13 -6.56 2.42
CA TYR A 242 -7.44 -6.12 2.87
C TYR A 242 -8.53 -7.18 2.65
N PRO A 243 -9.67 -7.09 3.37
CA PRO A 243 -9.99 -6.13 4.43
C PRO A 243 -9.26 -6.41 5.76
N ARG A 244 -9.06 -5.39 6.59
CA ARG A 244 -8.51 -5.56 7.95
C ARG A 244 -9.45 -6.34 8.85
N ASP A 245 -8.89 -7.14 9.76
CA ASP A 245 -9.66 -7.90 10.75
C ASP A 245 -9.00 -7.89 12.14
N ASN A 246 -9.54 -8.68 13.07
CA ASN A 246 -9.07 -8.71 14.45
C ASN A 246 -7.66 -9.33 14.62
N ASN A 247 -7.17 -10.08 13.63
CA ASN A 247 -5.87 -10.72 13.64
C ASN A 247 -4.73 -9.77 13.20
N ASP A 248 -5.07 -8.53 12.81
CA ASP A 248 -4.10 -7.48 12.48
C ASP A 248 -3.68 -6.64 13.70
N PHE A 249 -4.33 -6.82 14.85
CA PHE A 249 -4.10 -5.99 16.04
C PHE A 249 -2.99 -6.52 16.94
N TRP A 250 -2.10 -5.63 17.32
CA TRP A 250 -0.97 -5.89 18.22
C TRP A 250 -0.98 -4.88 19.37
N ILE A 251 -0.74 -5.35 20.59
CA ILE A 251 -0.46 -4.52 21.75
C ILE A 251 1.04 -4.25 21.76
N ILE A 252 1.42 -2.98 21.80
CA ILE A 252 2.82 -2.57 21.85
C ILE A 252 3.22 -2.16 23.27
N THR A 253 4.26 -2.76 23.83
CA THR A 253 4.76 -2.43 25.17
C THR A 253 6.27 -2.24 25.18
N LYS A 254 6.81 -1.49 26.14
CA LYS A 254 8.26 -1.45 26.38
C LYS A 254 8.68 -2.69 27.18
N SER A 255 9.83 -3.29 26.84
CA SER A 255 10.39 -4.42 27.59
C SER A 255 10.87 -3.99 28.98
N ASN A 256 11.49 -2.80 29.07
CA ASN A 256 12.16 -2.28 30.25
C ASN A 256 11.47 -1.02 30.78
N LEU A 257 10.20 -1.14 31.20
CA LEU A 257 9.50 -0.04 31.87
C LEU A 257 10.21 0.30 33.18
N LYS A 258 10.71 1.53 33.30
CA LYS A 258 11.16 2.10 34.57
C LYS A 258 9.93 2.60 35.35
N ASP A 259 10.04 2.71 36.67
CA ASP A 259 8.95 3.23 37.53
C ASP A 259 8.46 4.63 37.13
N ILE A 260 9.28 5.40 36.42
CA ILE A 260 8.94 6.71 35.85
C ILE A 260 9.17 6.66 34.33
N ASP A 261 8.21 6.12 33.58
CA ASP A 261 8.19 6.10 32.11
C ASP A 261 7.03 6.98 31.60
N ASP A 262 7.30 7.84 30.62
CA ASP A 262 6.31 8.74 30.02
C ASP A 262 5.34 8.02 29.06
N GLY A 263 5.51 6.71 28.87
CA GLY A 263 4.76 5.88 27.94
C GLY A 263 5.11 6.15 26.47
N ILE A 264 5.98 7.12 26.17
CA ILE A 264 6.27 7.53 24.79
C ILE A 264 7.30 6.58 24.19
N LEU A 265 6.99 6.02 23.01
CA LEU A 265 7.90 5.15 22.27
C LEU A 265 8.87 5.99 21.42
N LYS A 266 10.18 5.82 21.66
CA LYS A 266 11.29 6.57 21.08
C LYS A 266 12.33 5.63 20.46
N LYS A 267 13.32 6.22 19.81
CA LYS A 267 14.36 5.49 19.07
C LYS A 267 15.18 4.61 19.97
N ASN A 268 15.38 3.38 19.52
CA ASN A 268 16.06 2.32 20.26
C ASN A 268 15.35 1.90 21.57
N ASP A 269 14.11 2.32 21.81
CA ASP A 269 13.31 1.69 22.84
C ASP A 269 13.14 0.22 22.46
N GLU A 270 13.39 -0.66 23.42
CA GLU A 270 13.15 -2.08 23.26
C GLU A 270 11.67 -2.36 23.57
N ILE A 271 10.98 -2.91 22.59
CA ILE A 271 9.54 -3.14 22.60
C ILE A 271 9.19 -4.61 22.52
N ILE A 272 7.97 -4.94 22.94
CA ILE A 272 7.37 -6.26 22.84
C ILE A 272 6.03 -6.08 22.13
N LEU A 273 5.81 -6.92 21.11
CA LEU A 273 4.56 -6.99 20.37
C LEU A 273 3.80 -8.24 20.80
N GLN A 274 2.64 -8.04 21.42
CA GLN A 274 1.73 -9.11 21.78
C GLN A 274 0.52 -9.06 20.84
N HIS A 275 0.23 -10.15 20.18
CA HIS A 275 -0.94 -10.26 19.33
C HIS A 275 -2.21 -10.16 20.18
N TYR A 276 -3.12 -9.26 19.80
CA TYR A 276 -4.29 -8.90 20.60
C TYR A 276 -5.24 -10.09 20.81
N GLN A 277 -5.50 -10.89 19.77
CA GLN A 277 -6.49 -11.96 19.85
C GLN A 277 -5.93 -13.25 20.45
N THR A 278 -4.70 -13.63 20.12
CA THR A 278 -4.11 -14.90 20.56
C THR A 278 -3.30 -14.75 21.85
N ASN A 279 -3.08 -13.52 22.32
CA ASN A 279 -2.20 -13.18 23.44
C ASN A 279 -0.74 -13.63 23.27
N ARG A 280 -0.34 -14.04 22.06
CA ARG A 280 1.00 -14.56 21.78
C ARG A 280 1.96 -13.44 21.40
N PHE A 281 3.21 -13.59 21.79
CA PHE A 281 4.27 -12.62 21.55
C PHE A 281 4.96 -12.91 20.22
N LEU A 282 5.20 -11.87 19.43
CA LEU A 282 6.01 -11.96 18.23
C LEU A 282 7.43 -12.43 18.60
N GLN A 283 7.94 -13.45 17.93
CA GLN A 283 9.29 -13.97 18.12
C GLN A 283 9.95 -14.39 16.79
N CYS A 284 11.27 -14.50 16.83
CA CYS A 284 12.09 -15.05 15.75
C CYS A 284 12.47 -16.49 16.07
N SER A 285 12.23 -17.42 15.15
CA SER A 285 12.68 -18.81 15.30
C SER A 285 14.14 -18.97 14.87
N ASN A 286 14.71 -20.16 15.10
CA ASN A 286 15.99 -20.60 14.51
C ASN A 286 15.79 -21.46 13.24
N PHE A 287 14.56 -21.54 12.72
CA PHE A 287 14.22 -22.35 11.56
C PHE A 287 14.06 -21.48 10.32
N GLN A 288 14.47 -22.03 9.18
CA GLN A 288 14.32 -21.35 7.91
C GLN A 288 12.83 -21.19 7.53
N SER A 289 12.51 -20.01 7.00
CA SER A 289 11.23 -19.68 6.36
C SER A 289 10.93 -20.55 5.13
N TYR A 290 9.66 -20.62 4.72
CA TYR A 290 9.22 -21.31 3.50
C TYR A 290 9.89 -20.72 2.25
N SER A 291 9.96 -19.39 2.19
CA SER A 291 10.63 -18.64 1.12
C SER A 291 12.14 -18.85 1.08
N GLN A 292 12.72 -19.43 2.13
CA GLN A 292 14.16 -19.54 2.35
C GLN A 292 14.90 -18.20 2.33
N SER A 293 14.19 -17.08 2.45
CA SER A 293 14.76 -15.73 2.42
C SER A 293 15.23 -15.26 3.80
N GLY A 294 14.81 -15.94 4.86
CA GLY A 294 15.15 -15.62 6.25
C GLY A 294 14.65 -16.66 7.24
N LEU A 295 14.56 -16.29 8.52
CA LEU A 295 14.04 -17.15 9.59
C LEU A 295 12.53 -16.93 9.79
N GLN A 296 11.83 -17.98 10.26
CA GLN A 296 10.38 -17.89 10.51
C GLN A 296 10.07 -16.89 11.63
N VAL A 297 9.02 -16.10 11.41
CA VAL A 297 8.40 -15.22 12.41
C VAL A 297 7.21 -15.96 12.99
N TYR A 298 7.11 -16.04 14.32
CA TYR A 298 6.06 -16.84 14.94
C TYR A 298 5.50 -16.20 16.22
N GLY A 299 4.31 -16.64 16.61
CA GLY A 299 3.69 -16.29 17.89
C GLY A 299 4.02 -17.31 18.99
N SER A 300 4.59 -16.83 20.10
CA SER A 300 4.92 -17.65 21.29
C SER A 300 4.01 -17.33 22.48
N ASP A 301 3.70 -18.32 23.30
CA ASP A 301 2.98 -18.11 24.57
C ASP A 301 3.89 -17.47 25.64
N SER A 302 5.22 -17.59 25.49
CA SER A 302 6.18 -16.98 26.41
C SER A 302 6.51 -15.53 26.03
N LYS A 303 6.43 -14.63 27.01
CA LYS A 303 6.97 -13.28 26.88
C LYS A 303 8.47 -13.40 26.60
N PRO A 304 8.99 -12.77 25.54
CA PRO A 304 10.40 -12.92 25.21
C PRO A 304 11.27 -12.22 26.26
N MET A 305 12.44 -12.79 26.54
CA MET A 305 13.41 -12.19 27.47
C MET A 305 14.03 -10.90 26.92
N THR A 306 14.02 -10.77 25.59
CA THR A 306 14.58 -9.67 24.81
C THR A 306 13.54 -9.25 23.76
N GLY A 307 13.43 -7.96 23.50
CA GLY A 307 12.40 -7.40 22.64
C GLY A 307 12.89 -7.12 21.22
N PHE A 308 12.25 -6.12 20.62
CA PHE A 308 12.63 -5.56 19.34
C PHE A 308 13.02 -4.12 19.50
N LEU A 309 14.02 -3.67 18.76
CA LEU A 309 14.38 -2.26 18.68
C LEU A 309 13.64 -1.63 17.51
N PHE A 310 13.06 -0.45 17.74
CA PHE A 310 12.73 0.43 16.64
C PHE A 310 13.99 1.15 16.16
N GLU A 311 14.42 0.80 14.95
CA GLU A 311 15.54 1.43 14.26
C GLU A 311 15.03 2.29 13.08
N GLN A 312 15.92 3.19 12.61
CA GLN A 312 15.70 4.06 11.45
C GLN A 312 14.47 4.95 11.52
N PHE A 313 14.48 5.86 12.48
CA PHE A 313 13.67 7.06 12.46
C PHE A 313 14.46 8.25 12.99
N ASP A 314 13.92 9.43 12.70
CA ASP A 314 14.32 10.71 13.28
C ASP A 314 14.20 10.67 14.82
N ASN A 315 14.74 11.64 15.55
CA ASN A 315 14.64 11.66 17.03
C ASN A 315 13.21 11.98 17.56
N PHE A 316 12.16 11.72 16.79
CA PHE A 316 10.76 12.01 17.15
C PHE A 316 10.06 10.78 17.75
N PRO A 317 9.03 10.99 18.60
CA PRO A 317 8.16 9.91 19.06
C PRO A 317 7.51 9.13 17.90
N LEU A 318 7.27 7.83 18.10
CA LEU A 318 6.53 6.99 17.16
C LEU A 318 5.12 7.55 16.92
N ARG A 319 4.72 7.59 15.64
CA ARG A 319 3.44 8.15 15.18
C ARG A 319 2.82 7.28 14.08
N VAL A 320 1.51 7.39 13.91
CA VAL A 320 0.79 6.78 12.78
C VAL A 320 1.37 7.30 11.46
N ASN A 321 1.55 6.40 10.49
CA ASN A 321 2.14 6.62 9.17
C ASN A 321 3.60 7.12 9.18
N HIS A 322 4.31 7.05 10.31
CA HIS A 322 5.75 7.31 10.32
C HIS A 322 6.53 6.01 10.06
N PRO A 323 7.44 5.95 9.08
CA PRO A 323 8.23 4.75 8.79
C PRO A 323 9.19 4.39 9.91
N PHE A 324 9.38 3.09 10.14
CA PHE A 324 10.39 2.53 11.04
C PHE A 324 10.78 1.12 10.61
N VAL A 325 11.81 0.58 11.25
CA VAL A 325 12.22 -0.83 11.11
C VAL A 325 12.20 -1.53 12.46
N ILE A 326 11.77 -2.79 12.45
CA ILE A 326 11.74 -3.66 13.64
C ILE A 326 12.94 -4.60 13.56
N LYS A 327 13.87 -4.46 14.52
CA LYS A 327 15.04 -5.33 14.63
C LYS A 327 14.96 -6.18 15.89
N ASN A 328 15.18 -7.48 15.78
CA ASN A 328 15.30 -8.36 16.93
C ASN A 328 16.60 -8.06 17.68
N SER A 329 16.51 -7.76 18.98
CA SER A 329 17.66 -7.30 19.77
C SER A 329 18.70 -8.39 20.05
N THR A 330 18.32 -9.67 19.96
CA THR A 330 19.24 -10.79 20.25
C THR A 330 20.05 -11.21 19.04
N ASN A 331 19.39 -11.40 17.89
CA ASN A 331 20.02 -11.99 16.71
C ASN A 331 20.35 -10.96 15.62
N ASN A 332 20.05 -9.68 15.85
CA ASN A 332 20.30 -8.58 14.90
C ASN A 332 19.64 -8.79 13.53
N LEU A 333 18.50 -9.47 13.48
CA LEU A 333 17.71 -9.65 12.26
C LEU A 333 16.58 -8.62 12.18
N TYR A 334 16.17 -8.28 10.96
CA TYR A 334 15.13 -7.31 10.67
C TYR A 334 13.84 -8.01 10.24
N LEU A 335 12.70 -7.59 10.81
CA LEU A 335 11.39 -8.07 10.37
C LEU A 335 11.12 -7.55 8.96
N SER A 336 10.77 -8.46 8.06
CA SER A 336 10.62 -8.19 6.64
C SER A 336 9.45 -8.96 6.05
N CYS A 337 8.93 -8.47 4.93
CA CYS A 337 8.01 -9.19 4.07
C CYS A 337 8.79 -10.02 3.04
N SER A 338 8.48 -11.31 2.92
CA SER A 338 9.03 -12.11 1.82
C SER A 338 8.20 -11.94 0.53
N ASN A 339 8.78 -12.33 -0.60
CA ASN A 339 8.05 -12.39 -1.88
C ASN A 339 7.20 -13.67 -2.02
N PHE A 340 7.27 -14.58 -1.05
CA PHE A 340 6.49 -15.83 -1.10
C PHE A 340 5.04 -15.53 -0.72
N GLN A 341 4.15 -15.76 -1.70
CA GLN A 341 2.72 -15.56 -1.57
C GLN A 341 2.00 -16.91 -1.54
N THR A 342 1.03 -17.03 -0.64
CA THR A 342 0.11 -18.18 -0.60
C THR A 342 -1.33 -17.68 -0.71
N GLU A 343 -2.16 -18.45 -1.40
CA GLU A 343 -3.60 -18.24 -1.34
C GLU A 343 -4.17 -18.99 -0.14
N SER A 344 -4.99 -18.28 0.64
CA SER A 344 -5.77 -18.84 1.73
C SER A 344 -7.26 -18.71 1.40
N LYS A 345 -8.12 -19.39 2.17
CA LYS A 345 -9.57 -19.26 2.02
C LYS A 345 -10.08 -17.82 2.25
N ILE A 346 -9.31 -17.02 2.98
CA ILE A 346 -9.69 -15.66 3.40
C ILE A 346 -8.99 -14.57 2.59
N GLY A 347 -8.08 -14.92 1.67
CA GLY A 347 -7.36 -13.95 0.84
C GLY A 347 -5.92 -14.36 0.56
N THR A 348 -5.17 -13.46 -0.06
CA THR A 348 -3.74 -13.66 -0.33
C THR A 348 -2.93 -13.31 0.92
N GLN A 349 -1.97 -14.16 1.26
CA GLN A 349 -1.04 -13.95 2.37
C GLN A 349 0.40 -13.95 1.87
N GLN A 350 1.24 -13.20 2.57
CA GLN A 350 2.70 -13.20 2.40
C GLN A 350 3.34 -13.72 3.67
N GLU A 351 4.49 -14.38 3.52
CA GLU A 351 5.22 -14.83 4.69
C GLU A 351 6.00 -13.67 5.33
N ALA A 352 5.83 -13.48 6.64
CA ALA A 352 6.69 -12.62 7.45
C ALA A 352 7.98 -13.38 7.80
N VAL A 353 9.12 -12.72 7.64
CA VAL A 353 10.44 -13.33 7.85
C VAL A 353 11.37 -12.39 8.63
N PHE A 354 12.35 -12.96 9.32
CA PHE A 354 13.49 -12.21 9.86
C PHE A 354 14.70 -12.37 8.94
N VAL A 355 15.26 -11.25 8.45
CA VAL A 355 16.36 -11.22 7.48
C VAL A 355 17.61 -10.54 8.05
N GLN A 356 18.78 -10.91 7.55
CA GLN A 356 20.05 -10.34 8.00
C GLN A 356 20.31 -8.93 7.45
N LYS A 357 19.91 -8.68 6.21
CA LYS A 357 20.16 -7.42 5.50
C LYS A 357 18.86 -6.63 5.41
N ILE A 358 18.95 -5.37 5.82
CA ILE A 358 17.87 -4.41 5.68
C ILE A 358 17.62 -4.07 4.21
N ASN A 359 16.35 -3.95 3.83
CA ASN A 359 15.88 -3.57 2.51
C ASN A 359 14.48 -2.96 2.62
N ASP A 360 13.92 -2.47 1.52
CA ASP A 360 12.62 -1.79 1.53
C ASP A 360 11.44 -2.63 2.03
N GLN A 361 11.56 -3.97 2.01
CA GLN A 361 10.60 -4.89 2.60
C GLN A 361 10.63 -4.91 4.13
N CYS A 362 11.65 -4.32 4.74
CA CYS A 362 11.80 -4.19 6.20
C CYS A 362 11.15 -2.90 6.76
N LEU A 363 10.58 -2.05 5.89
CA LEU A 363 9.95 -0.80 6.32
C LEU A 363 8.49 -1.04 6.75
N TRP A 364 8.17 -0.55 7.94
CA TRP A 364 6.86 -0.67 8.56
C TRP A 364 6.34 0.71 8.97
N VAL A 365 5.03 0.81 9.10
CA VAL A 365 4.33 1.95 9.70
C VAL A 365 3.26 1.45 10.65
N VAL A 366 2.88 2.28 11.62
CA VAL A 366 1.62 2.08 12.34
C VAL A 366 0.52 2.66 11.45
N GLU A 367 -0.39 1.82 10.94
CA GLU A 367 -1.51 2.25 10.10
C GLU A 367 -2.66 2.81 10.95
N PHE A 368 -2.93 2.16 12.08
CA PHE A 368 -4.07 2.47 12.93
C PHE A 368 -3.71 2.31 14.40
N ARG A 369 -4.32 3.16 15.23
CA ARG A 369 -4.25 3.11 16.68
C ARG A 369 -5.68 3.05 17.22
N LYS A 370 -6.01 1.99 17.94
CA LYS A 370 -7.23 1.86 18.72
C LYS A 370 -6.98 2.46 20.10
N GLN A 371 -7.81 3.42 20.50
CA GLN A 371 -7.83 3.97 21.86
C GLN A 371 -8.55 3.02 22.82
#